data_AF-C5DQG3-F1
#
_entry.id   AF-C5DQG3-F1
#
_cell.length_a   1.000
_cell.length_b   1.000
_cell.length_c   1.000
_cell.angle_alpha   90.00
_cell.angle_beta   90.00
_cell.angle_gamma   90.00
#
_symmetry.space_group_name_H-M   'P 1'
#
loop_
_entity.id
_entity.type
_entity.pdbx_description
1 polymer ?
#
loop_
_entity_poly.entity_id
_entity_poly.type
_entity_poly.pdbx_seq_one_letter_code
_entity_poly.pdbx_strand_id
1 'polypeptide(L)'
;MSMISDESEMDLEKCEQTCEEEEIELPEDSSGGKLTYFLAPYFFEKTWIEDIIFSLSGAFISSAAVLVYFSLRDFYHNPLESELSDEFCPLWTISHYLLCFTFSIFSFIDGREKVNIETKVLQKLLKEVAEVDLTEDPVAWRRIASRVNHFSEETGYRYSLFYSGEHCMRFFVRQIVKPIECQTYDIRSYYEGEICSNFWKNPPNKALTERALAKYNKSVENFGELSHTAERDEFRDGIFERFRNIFNTSILYFWVIELGSFLILLLTFIISMIVWAIFHSFATA
;
A
#
# COMPACT_ATOMS: atom_id res chain seq x y z
N MET A 1 25.41 -10.35 -77.81
CA MET A 1 24.02 -10.34 -77.29
C MET A 1 23.95 -11.51 -76.31
N SER A 2 23.88 -11.39 -74.99
CA SER A 2 23.73 -10.27 -74.05
C SER A 2 24.52 -10.64 -72.78
N MET A 3 25.08 -9.63 -72.14
CA MET A 3 25.74 -9.65 -70.83
C MET A 3 24.64 -9.64 -69.75
N ILE A 4 24.72 -10.52 -68.74
CA ILE A 4 24.16 -10.32 -67.39
C ILE A 4 25.11 -11.02 -66.40
N SER A 5 26.01 -10.24 -65.82
CA SER A 5 26.50 -10.43 -64.46
C SER A 5 25.36 -10.17 -63.50
N ASP A 6 25.18 -10.98 -62.47
CA ASP A 6 24.54 -10.49 -61.24
C ASP A 6 25.23 -11.13 -60.04
N GLU A 7 25.94 -10.26 -59.34
CA GLU A 7 26.42 -10.39 -57.98
C GLU A 7 25.26 -10.83 -57.09
N SER A 8 25.38 -11.98 -56.42
CA SER A 8 24.49 -12.36 -55.32
C SER A 8 25.16 -12.10 -53.96
N GLU A 9 26.03 -11.10 -53.89
CA GLU A 9 26.58 -10.56 -52.65
C GLU A 9 25.97 -9.17 -52.43
N MET A 10 25.37 -8.98 -51.24
CA MET A 10 24.59 -7.80 -50.76
C MET A 10 23.13 -7.81 -51.27
N ASP A 11 22.13 -8.05 -50.42
CA ASP A 11 21.62 -7.03 -49.50
C ASP A 11 21.13 -7.63 -48.16
N LEU A 12 22.05 -8.12 -47.33
CA LEU A 12 21.79 -8.32 -45.89
C LEU A 12 21.84 -7.02 -45.08
N GLU A 13 22.03 -5.87 -45.74
CA GLU A 13 22.26 -4.56 -45.10
C GLU A 13 21.03 -3.64 -45.14
N LYS A 14 19.83 -4.20 -45.32
CA LYS A 14 18.58 -3.44 -45.18
C LYS A 14 17.56 -4.11 -44.27
N CYS A 15 18.02 -4.71 -43.18
CA CYS A 15 17.28 -4.57 -41.93
C CYS A 15 17.70 -3.23 -41.33
N GLU A 16 17.10 -2.17 -41.86
CA GLU A 16 16.97 -0.92 -41.11
C GLU A 16 16.22 -1.31 -39.85
N GLN A 17 16.98 -1.57 -38.79
CA GLN A 17 16.51 -1.78 -37.45
C GLN A 17 15.96 -0.42 -37.02
N THR A 18 14.78 -0.06 -37.52
CA THR A 18 13.90 0.88 -36.85
C THR A 18 13.79 0.33 -35.45
N CYS A 19 14.54 0.93 -34.53
CA CYS A 19 14.30 0.78 -33.12
C CYS A 19 12.84 1.21 -32.96
N GLU A 20 11.93 0.24 -32.97
CA GLU A 20 10.64 0.41 -32.33
C GLU A 20 11.02 0.91 -30.95
N GLU A 21 10.79 2.19 -30.68
CA GLU A 21 10.77 2.68 -29.32
C GLU A 21 9.75 1.79 -28.63
N GLU A 22 10.22 0.78 -27.89
CA GLU A 22 9.38 -0.06 -27.03
C GLU A 22 8.47 0.91 -26.29
N GLU A 23 7.18 0.86 -26.60
CA GLU A 23 6.21 1.75 -26.01
C GLU A 23 6.28 1.53 -24.51
N ILE A 24 6.78 2.54 -23.78
CA ILE A 24 7.06 2.42 -22.36
C ILE A 24 5.72 2.41 -21.63
N GLU A 25 5.14 1.21 -21.50
CA GLU A 25 3.87 1.00 -20.81
C GLU A 25 4.09 0.95 -19.31
N LEU A 26 3.45 1.88 -18.61
CA LEU A 26 3.37 1.94 -17.16
C LEU A 26 1.91 1.87 -16.71
N PRO A 27 1.66 1.49 -15.45
CA PRO A 27 0.29 1.44 -14.93
C PRO A 27 -0.48 2.75 -15.04
N GLU A 28 0.20 3.90 -15.05
CA GLU A 28 -0.43 5.21 -15.22
C GLU A 28 -1.07 5.44 -16.60
N ASP A 29 -0.68 4.69 -17.63
CA ASP A 29 -1.05 4.96 -19.02
C ASP A 29 -2.42 4.38 -19.38
N SER A 30 -2.92 3.39 -18.63
CA SER A 30 -4.20 2.74 -18.90
C SER A 30 -5.11 2.68 -17.67
N SER A 31 -6.43 2.71 -17.87
CA SER A 31 -7.41 2.55 -16.79
C SER A 31 -7.30 1.19 -16.11
N GLY A 32 -6.99 0.14 -16.90
CA GLY A 32 -6.71 -1.20 -16.40
C GLY A 32 -5.44 -1.24 -15.56
N GLY A 33 -4.35 -0.63 -16.03
CA GLY A 33 -3.10 -0.50 -15.31
C GLY A 33 -3.28 0.21 -13.96
N LYS A 34 -4.02 1.33 -13.93
CA LYS A 34 -4.36 2.06 -12.70
C LYS A 34 -5.05 1.16 -11.69
N LEU A 35 -6.11 0.49 -12.12
CA LEU A 35 -6.91 -0.37 -11.25
C LEU A 35 -6.07 -1.54 -10.73
N THR A 36 -5.35 -2.23 -11.61
CA THR A 36 -4.48 -3.35 -11.23
C THR A 36 -3.40 -2.90 -10.28
N TYR A 37 -2.76 -1.76 -10.54
CA TYR A 37 -1.73 -1.22 -9.65
C TYR A 37 -2.29 -1.02 -8.24
N PHE A 38 -3.44 -0.37 -8.09
CA PHE A 38 -4.03 -0.16 -6.77
C PHE A 38 -4.54 -1.46 -6.14
N LEU A 39 -5.18 -2.36 -6.88
CA LEU A 39 -5.76 -3.57 -6.28
C LEU A 39 -4.76 -4.70 -6.08
N ALA A 40 -3.62 -4.68 -6.75
CA ALA A 40 -2.65 -5.77 -6.75
C ALA A 40 -2.18 -6.22 -5.35
N PRO A 41 -1.73 -5.34 -4.44
CA PRO A 41 -1.34 -5.78 -3.09
C PRO A 41 -2.49 -6.44 -2.34
N TYR A 42 -3.73 -6.02 -2.60
CA TYR A 42 -4.92 -6.65 -2.02
C TYR A 42 -5.18 -8.07 -2.54
N PHE A 43 -4.62 -8.47 -3.66
CA PHE A 43 -4.71 -9.86 -4.13
C PHE A 43 -3.44 -10.66 -3.86
N PHE A 44 -2.29 -9.99 -3.73
CA PHE A 44 -0.99 -10.64 -3.75
C PHE A 44 -0.19 -10.53 -2.44
N GLU A 45 -0.42 -9.52 -1.61
CA GLU A 45 0.21 -9.39 -0.29
C GLU A 45 -0.71 -9.95 0.80
N LYS A 46 -0.29 -10.98 1.54
CA LYS A 46 -1.13 -11.72 2.49
C LYS A 46 -1.74 -10.89 3.65
N THR A 47 -1.36 -9.63 3.78
CA THR A 47 -1.85 -8.68 4.81
C THR A 47 -3.34 -8.36 4.66
N TRP A 48 -3.89 -8.38 3.43
CA TRP A 48 -5.30 -8.06 3.20
C TRP A 48 -6.26 -9.02 3.91
N ILE A 49 -5.91 -10.30 4.05
CA ILE A 49 -6.76 -11.28 4.75
C ILE A 49 -6.91 -10.87 6.21
N GLU A 50 -5.82 -10.46 6.85
CA GLU A 50 -5.83 -10.02 8.24
C GLU A 50 -6.63 -8.72 8.40
N ASP A 51 -6.42 -7.75 7.52
CA ASP A 51 -7.14 -6.46 7.55
C ASP A 51 -8.65 -6.61 7.29
N ILE A 52 -9.03 -7.50 6.36
CA ILE A 52 -10.43 -7.84 6.10
C ILE A 52 -11.04 -8.59 7.30
N ILE A 53 -10.35 -9.61 7.81
CA ILE A 53 -10.85 -10.39 8.95
C ILE A 53 -11.06 -9.48 10.15
N PHE A 54 -10.10 -8.58 10.42
CA PHE A 54 -10.20 -7.63 11.52
C PHE A 54 -11.39 -6.67 11.33
N SER A 55 -11.55 -6.12 10.13
CA SER A 55 -12.66 -5.22 9.78
C SER A 55 -14.04 -5.91 9.86
N LEU A 56 -14.16 -7.13 9.33
CA LEU A 56 -15.37 -7.95 9.42
C LEU A 56 -15.69 -8.34 10.86
N SER A 57 -14.67 -8.64 11.66
CA SER A 57 -14.84 -8.99 13.08
C SER A 57 -15.41 -7.80 13.87
N GLY A 58 -14.93 -6.59 13.59
CA GLY A 58 -15.49 -5.37 14.18
C GLY A 58 -16.95 -5.14 13.79
N ALA A 59 -17.27 -5.24 12.49
CA ALA A 59 -18.65 -5.13 12.03
C ALA A 59 -19.58 -6.20 12.64
N PHE A 60 -19.08 -7.42 12.83
CA PHE A 60 -19.83 -8.51 13.46
C PHE A 60 -20.09 -8.25 14.94
N ILE A 61 -19.09 -7.77 15.69
CA ILE A 61 -19.24 -7.41 17.12
C ILE A 61 -20.27 -6.28 17.28
N SER A 62 -20.19 -5.24 16.45
CA SER A 62 -21.19 -4.17 16.44
C SER A 62 -22.60 -4.69 16.18
N SER A 63 -22.75 -5.64 15.25
CA SER A 63 -24.06 -6.24 14.94
C SER A 63 -24.58 -7.10 16.10
N ALA A 64 -23.70 -7.81 16.80
CA ALA A 64 -24.05 -8.59 17.98
C ALA A 64 -24.48 -7.69 19.16
N ALA A 65 -23.82 -6.55 19.36
CA ALA A 65 -24.18 -5.58 20.40
C ALA A 65 -25.60 -5.02 20.19
N VAL A 66 -25.94 -4.70 18.95
CA VAL A 66 -27.30 -4.30 18.54
C VAL A 66 -28.33 -5.38 18.87
N LEU A 67 -28.02 -6.64 18.58
CA LEU A 67 -28.94 -7.76 18.83
C LEU A 67 -29.17 -8.00 20.33
N VAL A 68 -28.12 -7.90 21.15
CA VAL A 68 -28.23 -7.99 22.62
C VAL A 68 -29.06 -6.84 23.17
N TYR A 69 -28.86 -5.63 22.64
CA TYR A 69 -29.66 -4.46 23.03
C TYR A 69 -31.15 -4.64 22.72
N PHE A 70 -31.52 -5.08 21.51
CA PHE A 70 -32.93 -5.35 21.18
C PHE A 70 -33.53 -6.46 22.05
N SER A 71 -32.77 -7.52 22.34
CA SER A 71 -33.21 -8.60 23.22
C SER A 71 -33.52 -8.11 24.64
N LEU A 72 -32.70 -7.19 25.17
CA LEU A 72 -32.93 -6.52 26.45
C LEU A 72 -34.15 -5.59 26.40
N ARG A 73 -34.29 -4.79 25.34
CA ARG A 73 -35.44 -3.89 25.13
C ARG A 73 -36.76 -4.68 25.14
N ASP A 74 -36.82 -5.76 24.36
CA ASP A 74 -38.02 -6.59 24.25
C ASP A 74 -38.38 -7.21 25.61
N PHE A 75 -37.37 -7.62 26.38
CA PHE A 75 -37.53 -8.18 27.71
C PHE A 75 -38.11 -7.18 28.73
N TYR A 76 -37.71 -5.90 28.68
CA TYR A 76 -38.13 -4.87 29.66
C TYR A 76 -39.39 -4.07 29.26
N HIS A 77 -39.88 -4.22 28.03
CA HIS A 77 -41.14 -3.68 27.52
C HIS A 77 -41.43 -2.21 27.92
N ASN A 78 -40.62 -1.27 27.40
CA ASN A 78 -40.83 0.17 27.61
C ASN A 78 -41.11 0.91 26.28
N PRO A 79 -42.32 1.45 26.05
CA PRO A 79 -42.70 2.08 24.79
C PRO A 79 -41.98 3.42 24.52
N LEU A 80 -41.44 4.09 25.55
CA LEU A 80 -40.77 5.39 25.42
C LEU A 80 -39.34 5.29 24.86
N GLU A 81 -38.71 4.12 24.97
CA GLU A 81 -37.40 3.82 24.35
C GLU A 81 -37.51 3.47 22.85
N SER A 82 -38.74 3.27 22.35
CA SER A 82 -39.00 2.79 20.99
C SER A 82 -38.55 3.74 19.88
N GLU A 83 -38.70 5.05 20.06
CA GLU A 83 -38.45 6.02 18.99
C GLU A 83 -36.95 6.39 18.85
N LEU A 84 -36.22 6.50 19.97
CA LEU A 84 -34.76 6.76 19.95
C LEU A 84 -33.95 5.54 19.48
N SER A 85 -34.47 4.33 19.73
CA SER A 85 -33.85 3.06 19.36
C SER A 85 -33.83 2.79 17.85
N ASP A 86 -34.85 3.23 17.11
CA ASP A 86 -34.99 2.94 15.67
C ASP A 86 -34.02 3.78 14.80
N GLU A 87 -33.63 4.98 15.26
CA GLU A 87 -32.65 5.83 14.56
C GLU A 87 -31.20 5.56 14.96
N PHE A 88 -30.95 5.18 16.23
CA PHE A 88 -29.61 4.94 16.73
C PHE A 88 -28.94 3.71 16.08
N CYS A 89 -29.72 2.67 15.80
CA CYS A 89 -29.21 1.39 15.31
C CYS A 89 -28.65 1.44 13.86
N PRO A 90 -29.34 2.07 12.88
CA PRO A 90 -28.77 2.27 11.55
C PRO A 90 -27.55 3.19 11.56
N LEU A 91 -27.61 4.30 12.30
CA LEU A 91 -26.50 5.27 12.39
C LEU A 91 -25.25 4.65 13.04
N TRP A 92 -25.43 3.85 14.08
CA TRP A 92 -24.36 3.09 14.73
C TRP A 92 -23.69 2.14 13.74
N THR A 93 -24.48 1.33 13.04
CA THR A 93 -23.99 0.35 12.06
C THR A 93 -23.27 1.04 10.90
N ILE A 94 -23.86 2.09 10.31
CA ILE A 94 -23.26 2.87 9.23
C ILE A 94 -21.91 3.47 9.65
N SER A 95 -21.83 4.01 10.88
CA SER A 95 -20.59 4.59 11.40
C SER A 95 -19.47 3.54 11.51
N HIS A 96 -19.78 2.32 11.97
CA HIS A 96 -18.80 1.24 12.08
C HIS A 96 -18.32 0.76 10.71
N TYR A 97 -19.22 0.61 9.74
CA TYR A 97 -18.85 0.27 8.36
C TYR A 97 -17.95 1.33 7.73
N LEU A 98 -18.29 2.62 7.89
CA LEU A 98 -17.47 3.72 7.39
C LEU A 98 -16.08 3.75 8.04
N LEU A 99 -16.00 3.55 9.35
CA LEU A 99 -14.72 3.48 10.08
C LEU A 99 -13.86 2.31 9.61
N CYS A 100 -14.43 1.11 9.47
CA CYS A 100 -13.71 -0.07 8.98
C CYS A 100 -13.22 0.13 7.54
N PHE A 101 -14.08 0.68 6.67
CA PHE A 101 -13.70 0.97 5.28
C PHE A 101 -12.56 2.01 5.20
N THR A 102 -12.66 3.06 6.01
CA THR A 102 -11.64 4.11 6.08
C THR A 102 -10.31 3.56 6.61
N PHE A 103 -10.35 2.69 7.62
CA PHE A 103 -9.17 1.97 8.12
C PHE A 103 -8.51 1.14 7.04
N SER A 104 -9.29 0.33 6.32
CA SER A 104 -8.77 -0.48 5.21
C SER A 104 -8.12 0.38 4.13
N ILE A 105 -8.69 1.55 3.80
CA ILE A 105 -8.08 2.49 2.84
C ILE A 105 -6.77 3.07 3.38
N PHE A 106 -6.71 3.49 4.64
CA PHE A 106 -5.48 4.05 5.21
C PHE A 106 -4.37 3.01 5.34
N SER A 107 -4.70 1.80 5.81
CA SER A 107 -3.76 0.67 5.85
C SER A 107 -3.28 0.30 4.44
N PHE A 108 -4.18 0.35 3.46
CA PHE A 108 -3.85 0.14 2.06
C PHE A 108 -2.85 1.19 1.52
N ILE A 109 -3.13 2.49 1.73
CA ILE A 109 -2.23 3.56 1.27
C ILE A 109 -0.87 3.46 1.98
N ASP A 110 -0.85 3.14 3.28
CA ASP A 110 0.39 2.94 4.04
C ASP A 110 1.23 1.79 3.50
N GLY A 111 0.61 0.64 3.20
CA GLY A 111 1.29 -0.50 2.59
C GLY A 111 1.91 -0.16 1.24
N ARG A 112 1.27 0.73 0.47
CA ARG A 112 1.79 1.24 -0.81
C ARG A 112 2.87 2.27 -0.68
N GLU A 113 2.85 3.06 0.38
CA GLU A 113 3.91 4.02 0.66
C GLU A 113 5.19 3.30 1.14
N LYS A 114 5.01 2.19 1.87
CA LYS A 114 6.07 1.34 2.40
C LYS A 114 6.34 0.13 1.49
N VAL A 115 6.44 0.34 0.17
CA VAL A 115 6.75 -0.75 -0.77
C VAL A 115 8.01 -1.48 -0.32
N ASN A 116 7.82 -2.73 0.09
CA ASN A 116 8.86 -3.61 0.56
C ASN A 116 9.57 -4.22 -0.65
N ILE A 117 10.60 -3.53 -1.14
CA ILE A 117 11.33 -3.94 -2.34
C ILE A 117 12.30 -5.09 -2.02
N GLU A 118 12.24 -6.18 -2.79
CA GLU A 118 13.24 -7.25 -2.70
C GLU A 118 14.63 -6.71 -3.10
N THR A 119 15.65 -7.23 -2.45
CA THR A 119 17.06 -6.90 -2.64
C THR A 119 17.48 -6.99 -4.11
N LYS A 120 17.05 -8.02 -4.84
CA LYS A 120 17.37 -8.20 -6.27
C LYS A 120 16.74 -7.11 -7.13
N VAL A 121 15.51 -6.75 -6.84
CA VAL A 121 14.79 -5.69 -7.54
C VAL A 121 15.40 -4.32 -7.23
N LEU A 122 15.80 -4.09 -5.98
CA LEU A 122 16.52 -2.88 -5.59
C LEU A 122 17.87 -2.79 -6.32
N GLN A 123 18.63 -3.87 -6.40
CA GLN A 123 19.86 -3.93 -7.20
C GLN A 123 19.60 -3.61 -8.68
N LYS A 124 18.51 -4.13 -9.26
CA LYS A 124 18.09 -3.81 -10.63
C LYS A 124 17.79 -2.32 -10.79
N LEU A 125 17.03 -1.72 -9.87
CA LEU A 125 16.77 -0.28 -9.86
C LEU A 125 18.07 0.53 -9.85
N LEU A 126 18.98 0.23 -8.91
CA LEU A 126 20.25 0.95 -8.81
C LEU A 126 21.11 0.79 -10.07
N LYS A 127 21.10 -0.40 -10.68
CA LYS A 127 21.80 -0.65 -11.95
C LYS A 127 21.24 0.18 -13.08
N GLU A 128 19.92 0.21 -13.26
CA GLU A 128 19.28 1.03 -14.30
C GLU A 128 19.58 2.52 -14.10
N VAL A 129 19.48 3.03 -12.86
CA VAL A 129 19.81 4.43 -12.54
C VAL A 129 21.28 4.75 -12.82
N ALA A 130 22.19 3.80 -12.60
CA ALA A 130 23.62 3.97 -12.87
C ALA A 130 23.97 3.95 -14.36
N GLU A 131 23.18 3.27 -15.19
CA GLU A 131 23.46 3.02 -16.61
C GLU A 131 22.72 3.98 -17.55
N VAL A 132 21.49 4.36 -17.22
CA VAL A 132 20.67 5.28 -18.03
C VAL A 132 21.21 6.71 -17.94
N ASP A 133 21.13 7.45 -19.05
CA ASP A 133 21.44 8.87 -19.07
C ASP A 133 20.27 9.69 -18.48
N LEU A 134 20.38 10.07 -17.21
CA LEU A 134 19.37 10.88 -16.53
C LEU A 134 19.40 12.37 -16.93
N THR A 135 20.40 12.80 -17.71
CA THR A 135 20.60 14.22 -18.07
C THR A 135 20.02 14.57 -19.43
N GLU A 136 20.08 13.66 -20.40
CA GLU A 136 19.65 13.94 -21.77
C GLU A 136 18.28 13.36 -22.11
N ASP A 137 17.83 12.33 -21.38
CA ASP A 137 16.59 11.62 -21.66
C ASP A 137 15.40 12.12 -20.81
N PRO A 138 14.40 12.79 -21.41
CA PRO A 138 13.24 13.30 -20.68
C PRO A 138 12.32 12.20 -20.14
N VAL A 139 12.44 10.97 -20.64
CA VAL A 139 11.64 9.81 -20.20
C VAL A 139 12.49 8.78 -19.44
N ALA A 140 13.70 9.14 -19.01
CA ALA A 140 14.64 8.24 -18.32
C ALA A 140 13.98 7.49 -17.16
N TRP A 141 13.27 8.20 -16.29
CA TRP A 141 12.61 7.60 -15.14
C TRP A 141 11.43 6.69 -15.52
N ARG A 142 10.72 6.98 -16.60
CA ARG A 142 9.67 6.08 -17.11
C ARG A 142 10.28 4.78 -17.62
N ARG A 143 11.39 4.88 -18.36
CA ARG A 143 12.14 3.72 -18.87
C ARG A 143 12.70 2.87 -17.73
N ILE A 144 13.28 3.50 -16.71
CA ILE A 144 13.76 2.82 -15.51
C ILE A 144 12.60 2.11 -14.80
N ALA A 145 11.48 2.81 -14.56
CA ALA A 145 10.31 2.24 -13.91
C ALA A 145 9.78 1.01 -14.65
N SER A 146 9.65 1.09 -15.98
CA SER A 146 9.15 0.00 -16.81
C SER A 146 10.08 -1.21 -16.76
N ARG A 147 11.39 -1.01 -16.94
CA ARG A 147 12.39 -2.10 -16.85
C ARG A 147 12.44 -2.77 -15.48
N VAL A 148 12.27 -2.01 -14.40
CA VAL A 148 12.24 -2.57 -13.05
C VAL A 148 10.94 -3.33 -12.79
N ASN A 149 9.79 -2.82 -13.26
CA ASN A 149 8.51 -3.52 -13.19
C ASN A 149 8.56 -4.86 -13.93
N HIS A 150 9.06 -4.86 -15.17
CA HIS A 150 9.21 -6.08 -15.98
C HIS A 150 10.11 -7.11 -15.27
N PHE A 151 11.27 -6.68 -14.77
CA PHE A 151 12.17 -7.56 -14.01
C PHE A 151 11.51 -8.12 -12.74
N SER A 152 10.71 -7.30 -12.05
CA SER A 152 9.96 -7.72 -10.87
C SER A 152 8.96 -8.83 -11.23
N GLU A 153 8.23 -8.67 -12.33
CA GLU A 153 7.27 -9.66 -12.84
C GLU A 153 7.97 -10.99 -13.21
N GLU A 154 9.12 -10.93 -13.88
CA GLU A 154 9.93 -12.11 -14.21
C GLU A 154 10.47 -12.84 -12.97
N THR A 155 10.77 -12.10 -11.90
CA THR A 155 11.33 -12.67 -10.66
C THR A 155 10.26 -13.17 -9.68
N GLY A 156 8.98 -13.10 -10.06
CA GLY A 156 7.87 -13.72 -9.34
C GLY A 156 7.04 -12.76 -8.50
N TYR A 157 7.33 -11.46 -8.51
CA TYR A 157 6.39 -10.45 -8.01
C TYR A 157 5.19 -10.39 -8.94
N ARG A 158 3.99 -10.42 -8.38
CA ARG A 158 2.75 -10.52 -9.16
C ARG A 158 2.19 -9.16 -9.58
N TYR A 159 2.91 -8.08 -9.32
CA TYR A 159 2.43 -6.74 -9.57
C TYR A 159 3.56 -5.73 -9.82
N SER A 160 3.23 -4.72 -10.62
CA SER A 160 4.13 -3.61 -10.92
C SER A 160 4.40 -2.79 -9.66
N LEU A 161 5.67 -2.49 -9.38
CA LEU A 161 6.10 -1.77 -8.19
C LEU A 161 5.92 -0.26 -8.34
N PHE A 162 6.25 0.25 -9.52
CA PHE A 162 6.17 1.67 -9.83
C PHE A 162 4.96 1.97 -10.71
N TYR A 163 4.19 2.96 -10.27
CA TYR A 163 3.01 3.47 -10.98
C TYR A 163 3.39 4.25 -12.24
N SER A 164 4.43 5.06 -12.09
CA SER A 164 4.89 6.07 -13.04
C SER A 164 6.40 6.25 -12.91
N GLY A 165 7.02 6.90 -13.90
CA GLY A 165 8.43 7.30 -13.80
C GLY A 165 8.66 8.23 -12.61
N GLU A 166 7.75 9.18 -12.38
CA GLU A 166 7.82 10.08 -11.23
C GLU A 166 7.75 9.33 -9.89
N HIS A 167 6.88 8.30 -9.79
CA HIS A 167 6.81 7.47 -8.59
C HIS A 167 8.13 6.73 -8.34
N CYS A 168 8.75 6.19 -9.39
CA CYS A 168 10.06 5.53 -9.30
C CYS A 168 11.15 6.49 -8.81
N MET A 169 11.21 7.70 -9.37
CA MET A 169 12.16 8.74 -8.96
C MET A 169 11.98 9.11 -7.48
N ARG A 170 10.74 9.40 -7.05
CA ARG A 170 10.43 9.77 -5.66
C ARG A 170 10.82 8.66 -4.68
N PHE A 171 10.55 7.40 -5.05
CA PHE A 171 11.00 6.24 -4.28
C PHE A 171 12.53 6.20 -4.14
N PHE A 172 13.27 6.39 -5.24
CA PHE A 172 14.74 6.41 -5.22
C PHE A 172 15.27 7.50 -4.27
N VAL A 173 14.72 8.71 -4.35
CA VAL A 173 15.13 9.82 -3.46
C VAL A 173 14.86 9.48 -2.00
N ARG A 174 13.65 9.00 -1.70
CA ARG A 174 13.25 8.67 -0.33
C ARG A 174 14.07 7.54 0.28
N GLN A 175 14.29 6.46 -0.48
CA GLN A 175 14.89 5.22 0.04
C GLN A 175 16.42 5.17 -0.08
N ILE A 176 17.02 5.95 -0.99
CA ILE A 176 18.46 5.93 -1.26
C ILE A 176 19.12 7.26 -0.91
N VAL A 177 18.64 8.36 -1.49
CA VAL A 177 19.30 9.67 -1.36
C VAL A 177 19.22 10.17 0.09
N LYS A 178 18.02 10.25 0.66
CA LYS A 178 17.82 10.79 2.01
C LYS A 178 18.59 10.04 3.10
N PRO A 179 18.56 8.69 3.19
CA PRO A 179 19.34 7.99 4.20
C PRO A 179 20.85 8.27 4.12
N ILE A 180 21.37 8.52 2.91
CA ILE A 180 22.79 8.85 2.70
C ILE A 180 23.07 10.30 3.11
N GLU A 181 22.22 11.26 2.72
CA GLU A 181 22.34 12.67 3.12
C GLU A 181 22.25 12.85 4.63
N CYS A 182 21.32 12.15 5.29
CA CYS A 182 21.18 12.15 6.74
C CYS A 182 22.23 11.26 7.46
N GLN A 183 23.13 10.61 6.73
CA GLN A 183 24.17 9.71 7.25
C GLN A 183 23.62 8.54 8.11
N THR A 184 22.35 8.18 7.93
CA THR A 184 21.74 7.03 8.62
C THR A 184 22.08 5.73 7.92
N TYR A 185 22.22 5.78 6.59
CA TYR A 185 22.49 4.63 5.71
C TYR A 185 21.50 3.45 5.90
N ASP A 186 20.32 3.71 6.49
CA ASP A 186 19.27 2.72 6.72
C ASP A 186 18.49 2.47 5.43
N ILE A 187 19.14 1.78 4.48
CA ILE A 187 18.52 1.34 3.24
C ILE A 187 17.88 -0.03 3.49
N ARG A 188 16.54 -0.05 3.54
CA ARG A 188 15.77 -1.26 3.77
C ARG A 188 15.50 -1.98 2.46
N SER A 189 15.79 -3.27 2.43
CA SER A 189 15.37 -4.18 1.37
C SER A 189 14.90 -5.50 1.97
N TYR A 190 14.18 -6.29 1.18
CA TYR A 190 13.71 -7.62 1.61
C TYR A 190 14.57 -8.71 0.98
N TYR A 191 14.81 -9.79 1.71
CA TYR A 191 15.42 -10.99 1.16
C TYR A 191 14.64 -12.19 1.71
N GLU A 192 14.03 -12.99 0.83
CA GLU A 192 13.25 -14.18 1.21
C GLU A 192 12.13 -13.91 2.26
N GLY A 193 11.56 -12.69 2.27
CA GLY A 193 10.48 -12.31 3.19
C GLY A 193 10.95 -11.73 4.53
N GLU A 194 12.26 -11.63 4.78
CA GLU A 194 12.82 -10.96 5.96
C GLU A 194 13.33 -9.55 5.62
N ILE A 195 13.15 -8.62 6.57
CA ILE A 195 13.66 -7.25 6.48
C ILE A 195 15.18 -7.28 6.61
N CYS A 196 15.88 -6.94 5.52
CA CYS A 196 17.31 -6.74 5.50
C CYS A 196 17.63 -5.23 5.58
N SER A 197 17.93 -4.72 6.77
CA SER A 197 18.45 -3.36 6.97
C SER A 197 19.96 -3.24 6.66
N ASN A 198 20.61 -4.31 6.22
CA ASN A 198 22.06 -4.36 5.99
C ASN A 198 22.46 -4.14 4.52
N PHE A 199 21.55 -3.68 3.66
CA PHE A 199 21.80 -3.54 2.22
C PHE A 199 23.10 -2.76 1.92
N TRP A 200 23.29 -1.63 2.60
CA TRP A 200 24.47 -0.75 2.46
C TRP A 200 25.78 -1.36 3.00
N LYS A 201 25.72 -2.27 3.97
CA LYS A 201 26.92 -2.89 4.56
C LYS A 201 27.61 -3.86 3.60
N ASN A 202 26.89 -4.34 2.59
CA ASN A 202 27.44 -5.20 1.56
C ASN A 202 28.28 -4.37 0.56
N PRO A 203 29.60 -4.63 0.40
CA PRO A 203 30.47 -3.78 -0.41
C PRO A 203 30.05 -3.65 -1.89
N PRO A 204 29.67 -4.74 -2.59
CA PRO A 204 29.04 -4.64 -3.91
C PRO A 204 27.83 -3.72 -3.98
N ASN A 205 26.88 -3.85 -3.05
CA ASN A 205 25.68 -3.01 -3.01
C ASN A 205 26.01 -1.54 -2.74
N LYS A 206 26.96 -1.30 -1.84
CA LYS A 206 27.47 0.05 -1.55
C LYS A 206 28.01 0.71 -2.81
N ALA A 207 28.92 0.03 -3.52
CA ALA A 207 29.54 0.58 -4.74
C ALA A 207 28.49 0.86 -5.84
N LEU A 208 27.49 -0.02 -5.98
CA LEU A 208 26.39 0.17 -6.92
C LEU A 208 25.52 1.37 -6.54
N THR A 209 25.21 1.51 -5.25
CA THR A 209 24.42 2.63 -4.72
C THR A 209 25.15 3.96 -4.90
N GLU A 210 26.44 4.01 -4.58
CA GLU A 210 27.29 5.20 -4.78
C GLU A 210 27.35 5.61 -6.26
N ARG A 211 27.44 4.63 -7.18
CA ARG A 211 27.41 4.90 -8.63
C ARG A 211 26.07 5.47 -9.08
N ALA A 212 24.96 4.89 -8.63
CA ALA A 212 23.61 5.37 -8.94
C ALA A 212 23.39 6.79 -8.38
N LEU A 213 23.82 7.04 -7.14
CA LEU A 213 23.73 8.35 -6.49
C LEU A 213 24.55 9.41 -7.24
N ALA A 214 25.78 9.09 -7.65
CA ALA A 214 26.61 10.02 -8.41
C ALA A 214 25.95 10.42 -9.75
N LYS A 215 25.30 9.45 -10.43
CA LYS A 215 24.52 9.70 -11.64
C LYS A 215 23.32 10.60 -11.39
N TYR A 216 22.57 10.33 -10.32
CA TYR A 216 21.44 11.17 -9.90
C TYR A 216 21.87 12.60 -9.54
N ASN A 217 22.90 12.77 -8.72
CA ASN A 217 23.37 14.10 -8.31
C ASN A 217 23.82 14.93 -9.51
N LYS A 218 24.49 14.31 -10.49
CA LYS A 218 24.86 14.98 -11.74
C LYS A 218 23.63 15.45 -12.54
N SER A 219 22.51 14.72 -12.52
CA SER A 219 21.28 15.20 -13.16
C SER A 219 20.62 16.32 -12.37
N VAL A 220 20.56 16.23 -11.04
CA VAL A 220 19.99 17.30 -10.20
C VAL A 220 20.74 18.63 -10.34
N GLU A 221 22.07 18.61 -10.34
CA GLU A 221 22.91 19.81 -10.53
C GLU A 221 22.62 20.52 -11.86
N ASN A 222 22.29 19.76 -12.90
CA ASN A 222 21.97 20.31 -14.22
C ASN A 222 20.53 20.84 -14.34
N PHE A 223 19.59 20.36 -13.51
CA PHE A 223 18.17 20.67 -13.66
C PHE A 223 17.54 21.52 -12.56
N GLY A 224 18.17 21.71 -11.39
CA GLY A 224 17.75 22.66 -10.34
C GLY A 224 16.36 22.45 -9.69
N GLU A 225 15.44 21.73 -10.33
CA GLU A 225 14.03 21.56 -9.97
C GLU A 225 13.76 20.34 -9.07
N LEU A 226 14.71 19.40 -8.98
CA LEU A 226 14.52 18.11 -8.29
C LEU A 226 14.62 18.18 -6.76
N SER A 227 15.23 19.23 -6.19
CA SER A 227 15.33 19.40 -4.73
C SER A 227 13.96 19.71 -4.10
N HIS A 228 13.10 20.46 -4.80
CA HIS A 228 11.80 20.88 -4.28
C HIS A 228 10.75 19.76 -4.23
N THR A 229 10.88 18.72 -5.05
CA THR A 229 9.97 17.56 -5.04
C THR A 229 10.25 16.62 -3.86
N ALA A 230 11.53 16.43 -3.51
CA ALA A 230 11.97 15.62 -2.37
C ALA A 230 11.48 16.16 -1.02
N GLU A 231 11.51 17.49 -0.87
CA GLU A 231 11.11 18.20 0.35
C GLU A 231 9.57 18.21 0.51
N ARG A 232 8.83 18.38 -0.61
CA ARG A 232 7.37 18.35 -0.63
C ARG A 232 6.80 16.96 -0.31
N ASP A 233 7.47 15.88 -0.71
CA ASP A 233 7.05 14.52 -0.37
C ASP A 233 7.33 14.16 1.10
N GLU A 234 8.43 14.63 1.71
CA GLU A 234 8.66 14.41 3.16
C GLU A 234 7.57 15.04 4.02
N PHE A 235 7.16 16.24 3.65
CA PHE A 235 6.09 16.95 4.33
C PHE A 235 4.78 16.17 4.22
N ARG A 236 4.50 15.58 3.05
CA ARG A 236 3.27 14.81 2.80
C ARG A 236 3.29 13.47 3.53
N ASP A 237 4.40 12.76 3.51
CA ASP A 237 4.60 11.47 4.19
C ASP A 237 4.52 11.63 5.71
N GLY A 238 5.18 12.66 6.27
CA GLY A 238 5.12 12.95 7.70
C GLY A 238 3.71 13.35 8.18
N ILE A 239 2.95 14.07 7.35
CA ILE A 239 1.55 14.40 7.63
C ILE A 239 0.68 13.15 7.55
N PHE A 240 0.86 12.32 6.52
CA PHE A 240 0.10 11.09 6.34
C PHE A 240 0.32 10.11 7.48
N GLU A 241 1.57 9.86 7.88
CA GLU A 241 1.92 8.99 9.01
C GLU A 241 1.30 9.50 10.32
N ARG A 242 1.28 10.82 10.53
CA ARG A 242 0.64 11.44 11.70
C ARG A 242 -0.88 11.26 11.69
N PHE A 243 -1.55 11.48 10.56
CA PHE A 243 -2.99 11.24 10.43
C PHE A 243 -3.33 9.78 10.64
N ARG A 244 -2.56 8.86 10.06
CA ARG A 244 -2.71 7.42 10.25
C ARG A 244 -2.60 7.02 11.72
N ASN A 245 -1.58 7.52 12.43
CA ASN A 245 -1.41 7.23 13.85
C ASN A 245 -2.58 7.76 14.70
N ILE A 246 -3.07 8.97 14.42
CA ILE A 246 -4.27 9.53 15.07
C ILE A 246 -5.49 8.65 14.79
N PHE A 247 -5.67 8.24 13.53
CA PHE A 247 -6.80 7.43 13.10
C PHE A 247 -6.79 6.03 13.74
N ASN A 248 -5.64 5.35 13.71
CA ASN A 248 -5.45 4.04 14.36
C ASN A 248 -5.70 4.11 15.87
N THR A 249 -5.19 5.15 16.52
CA THR A 249 -5.41 5.37 17.95
C THR A 249 -6.89 5.60 18.25
N SER A 250 -7.57 6.37 17.40
CA SER A 250 -9.01 6.65 17.55
C SER A 250 -9.85 5.40 17.37
N ILE A 251 -9.54 4.56 16.36
CA ILE A 251 -10.20 3.26 16.16
C ILE A 251 -9.99 2.34 17.35
N LEU A 252 -8.77 2.27 17.88
CA LEU A 252 -8.46 1.44 19.04
C LEU A 252 -9.27 1.87 20.26
N TYR A 253 -9.36 3.17 20.54
CA TYR A 253 -10.21 3.67 21.61
C TYR A 253 -11.69 3.35 21.39
N PHE A 254 -12.16 3.50 20.15
CA PHE A 254 -13.53 3.19 19.79
C PHE A 254 -13.86 1.70 20.05
N TRP A 255 -12.98 0.80 19.61
CA TRP A 255 -13.07 -0.65 19.89
C TRP A 255 -13.11 -0.97 21.39
N VAL A 256 -12.27 -0.30 22.20
CA VAL A 256 -12.24 -0.52 23.65
C VAL A 256 -13.55 -0.07 24.30
N ILE A 257 -14.08 1.08 23.90
CA ILE A 257 -15.37 1.60 24.40
C ILE A 257 -16.51 0.67 24.01
N GLU A 258 -16.51 0.19 22.76
CA GLU A 258 -17.52 -0.74 22.25
C GLU A 258 -17.49 -2.08 23.00
N LEU A 259 -16.30 -2.67 23.17
CA LEU A 259 -16.14 -3.93 23.91
C LEU A 259 -16.60 -3.79 25.36
N GLY A 260 -16.28 -2.67 26.02
CA GLY A 260 -16.78 -2.37 27.37
C GLY A 260 -18.30 -2.28 27.42
N SER A 261 -18.90 -1.59 26.46
CA SER A 261 -20.37 -1.43 26.35
C SER A 261 -21.07 -2.77 26.11
N PHE A 262 -20.50 -3.61 25.24
CA PHE A 262 -21.00 -4.96 24.99
C PHE A 262 -20.98 -5.84 26.24
N LEU A 263 -19.88 -5.83 27.01
CA LEU A 263 -19.77 -6.60 28.25
C LEU A 263 -20.80 -6.16 29.30
N ILE A 264 -21.06 -4.86 29.42
CA ILE A 264 -22.07 -4.31 30.34
C ILE A 264 -23.48 -4.77 29.94
N LEU A 265 -23.82 -4.69 28.64
CA LEU A 265 -25.11 -5.17 28.13
C LEU A 265 -25.28 -6.67 28.37
N LEU A 266 -24.25 -7.48 28.07
CA LEU A 266 -24.29 -8.92 28.28
C LEU A 266 -24.48 -9.28 29.76
N LEU A 267 -23.75 -8.62 30.67
CA LEU A 267 -23.90 -8.83 32.11
C LEU A 267 -25.33 -8.49 32.58
N THR A 268 -25.87 -7.37 32.10
CA THR A 268 -27.23 -6.93 32.42
C THR A 268 -28.25 -7.97 31.95
N PHE A 269 -28.09 -8.50 30.74
CA PHE A 269 -28.95 -9.56 30.19
C PHE A 269 -28.90 -10.83 31.04
N ILE A 270 -27.70 -11.31 31.41
CA ILE A 270 -27.55 -12.50 32.25
C ILE A 270 -28.24 -12.31 33.61
N ILE A 271 -28.02 -11.17 34.27
CA ILE A 271 -28.66 -10.86 35.55
C ILE A 271 -30.18 -10.83 35.41
N SER A 272 -30.70 -10.20 34.34
CA SER A 272 -32.13 -10.14 34.04
C SER A 272 -32.75 -11.54 33.92
N MET A 273 -32.09 -12.43 33.18
CA MET A 273 -32.53 -13.81 32.99
C MET A 273 -32.52 -14.62 34.30
N ILE A 274 -31.49 -14.43 35.14
CA ILE A 274 -31.43 -15.07 36.46
C ILE A 274 -32.57 -14.59 37.35
N VAL A 275 -32.79 -13.27 37.42
CA VAL A 275 -33.86 -12.66 38.22
C VAL A 275 -35.23 -13.17 37.75
N TRP A 276 -35.45 -13.21 36.44
CA TRP A 276 -36.69 -13.75 35.85
C TRP A 276 -36.93 -15.21 36.20
N ALA A 277 -35.91 -16.06 36.05
CA ALA A 277 -36.00 -17.47 36.39
C ALA A 277 -36.32 -17.68 37.87
N ILE A 278 -35.73 -16.88 38.76
CA ILE A 278 -36.01 -16.90 40.20
C ILE A 278 -37.48 -16.51 40.45
N PHE A 279 -37.93 -15.37 39.94
CA PHE A 279 -39.32 -14.93 40.13
C PHE A 279 -40.35 -15.90 39.54
N HIS A 280 -40.07 -16.47 38.36
CA HIS A 280 -40.95 -17.45 37.74
C HIS A 280 -41.02 -18.75 38.54
N SER A 281 -39.87 -19.23 39.06
CA SER A 281 -39.85 -20.44 39.91
C SER A 281 -40.63 -20.27 41.22
N PHE A 282 -40.66 -19.06 41.79
CA PHE A 282 -41.52 -18.74 42.94
C PHE A 282 -43.00 -18.59 42.58
N ALA A 283 -43.34 -18.19 41.35
CA ALA A 283 -44.72 -18.02 40.90
C ALA A 283 -45.41 -19.36 40.54
N THR A 284 -44.61 -20.39 40.22
CA THR A 284 -45.10 -21.73 39.85
C THR A 284 -45.08 -22.76 40.98
N ALA A 285 -44.61 -22.38 42.18
CA ALA A 285 -44.59 -23.21 43.40
C ALA A 285 -45.81 -22.92 44.27
#